data_AF-A0A6A6ZXA2-F1
#
_entry.id   AF-A0A6A6ZXA2-F1
#
_cell.length_a   1.000
_cell.length_b   1.000
_cell.length_c   1.000
_cell.angle_alpha   90.00
_cell.angle_beta   90.00
_cell.angle_gamma   90.00
#
_symmetry.space_group_name_H-M   'P 1'
#
loop_
_entity.id
_entity.type
_entity.pdbx_description
1 polymer ?
#
loop_
_entity_poly.entity_id
_entity_poly.type
_entity_poly.pdbx_seq_one_letter_code
_entity_poly.pdbx_strand_id
1 'polypeptide(L)'
;MLSTCLDLALLCHPVLAFVTMSRPKMQVPGSRLQYFLVSFLSILALRYASSTYFAYPNEIISGVCQTHDQPNPIAALFPNNATGTLNGTVVIIPISLELARSIIPSQYRILEHAYRDLVPSFPEGMYPAVLQALHDHEVQAFGYKIPDFSRAGIEFPFLDLLGDNTTSFKWAPSLLMSAGHEIALKGAMDYGTNVFASVFDPPCDAYQSTPSKDASTAYYSAKSSEVGAASVSTLFSSTQDSPFPLSFFKNFTNQPTFADGKTCDNMIRLYNTSVTTSPNQIETVRGSVKVNIPPFSDEQEWKGVYGLRMDTAFIENNYLPCEDFRGYSGRD
;
A
#
# COMPACT_ATOMS: atom_id res chain seq x y z
N MET A 1 -27.54 -44.90 -14.45
CA MET A 1 -26.57 -44.06 -15.20
C MET A 1 -26.73 -42.56 -14.92
N LEU A 2 -27.95 -41.99 -14.90
CA LEU A 2 -28.14 -40.57 -14.52
C LEU A 2 -27.71 -40.25 -13.07
N SER A 3 -28.00 -41.16 -12.11
CA SER A 3 -27.64 -40.96 -10.69
C SER A 3 -26.13 -40.87 -10.47
N THR A 4 -25.36 -41.73 -11.14
CA THR A 4 -23.89 -41.78 -11.03
C THR A 4 -23.19 -40.58 -11.69
N CYS A 5 -23.79 -39.96 -12.71
CA CYS A 5 -23.24 -38.72 -13.28
C CYS A 5 -23.54 -37.49 -12.41
N LEU A 6 -24.67 -37.49 -11.68
CA LEU A 6 -25.03 -36.41 -10.75
C LEU A 6 -24.08 -36.40 -9.54
N ASP A 7 -23.78 -37.58 -9.00
CA ASP A 7 -22.86 -37.73 -7.86
C ASP A 7 -21.43 -37.30 -8.21
N LEU A 8 -21.00 -37.52 -9.46
CA LEU A 8 -19.67 -37.10 -9.95
C LEU A 8 -19.59 -35.58 -10.17
N ALA A 9 -20.66 -34.95 -10.67
CA ALA A 9 -20.74 -33.51 -10.87
C ALA A 9 -20.77 -32.73 -9.53
N LEU A 10 -21.34 -33.32 -8.49
CA LEU A 10 -21.44 -32.73 -7.15
C LEU A 10 -20.10 -32.79 -6.38
N LEU A 11 -19.22 -33.74 -6.68
CA LEU A 11 -17.88 -33.86 -6.10
C LEU A 11 -16.87 -32.82 -6.63
N CYS A 12 -17.13 -32.26 -7.82
CA CYS A 12 -16.25 -31.27 -8.45
C CYS A 12 -16.51 -29.82 -8.00
N HIS A 13 -17.46 -29.58 -7.08
CA HIS A 13 -17.78 -28.25 -6.58
C HIS A 13 -17.24 -28.05 -5.14
N PRO A 14 -16.32 -27.09 -4.90
CA PRO A 14 -15.61 -26.95 -3.61
C PRO A 14 -16.53 -26.66 -2.41
N VAL A 15 -17.76 -26.21 -2.65
CA VAL A 15 -18.77 -25.92 -1.61
C VAL A 15 -19.42 -27.20 -1.07
N LEU A 16 -19.56 -28.25 -1.89
CA LEU A 16 -20.23 -29.50 -1.49
C LEU A 16 -19.33 -30.44 -0.70
N ALA A 17 -18.01 -30.42 -0.97
CA ALA A 17 -17.01 -31.18 -0.23
C ALA A 17 -16.96 -30.78 1.27
N PHE A 18 -17.18 -29.49 1.58
CA PHE A 18 -17.16 -28.98 2.95
C PHE A 18 -18.38 -29.43 3.78
N VAL A 19 -19.55 -29.55 3.15
CA VAL A 19 -20.80 -29.97 3.82
C VAL A 19 -20.77 -31.46 4.16
N THR A 20 -20.06 -32.28 3.38
CA THR A 20 -19.95 -33.72 3.64
C THR A 20 -18.96 -34.12 4.75
N MET A 21 -17.98 -33.27 5.09
CA MET A 21 -16.96 -33.62 6.08
C MET A 21 -17.31 -33.24 7.53
N SER A 22 -18.32 -32.39 7.74
CA SER A 22 -18.65 -31.87 9.07
C SER A 22 -20.04 -32.30 9.53
N ARG A 23 -20.18 -33.56 9.99
CA ARG A 23 -21.08 -34.01 11.09
C ARG A 23 -21.25 -35.54 11.12
N PRO A 24 -20.65 -36.26 12.07
CA PRO A 24 -21.18 -37.57 12.45
C PRO A 24 -22.34 -37.36 13.44
N LYS A 25 -23.48 -37.98 13.14
CA LYS A 25 -24.69 -38.09 13.99
C LYS A 25 -25.57 -36.84 14.13
N MET A 26 -26.42 -36.62 13.13
CA MET A 26 -27.78 -36.13 13.38
C MET A 26 -28.76 -37.13 12.78
N GLN A 27 -29.32 -37.99 13.63
CA GLN A 27 -30.50 -38.78 13.32
C GLN A 27 -31.73 -37.95 13.66
N VAL A 28 -32.27 -37.26 12.66
CA VAL A 28 -33.65 -36.75 12.70
C VAL A 28 -34.37 -37.36 11.49
N PRO A 29 -35.47 -38.10 11.68
CA PRO A 29 -36.25 -38.67 10.59
C PRO A 29 -37.13 -37.56 9.99
N GLY A 30 -36.49 -36.67 9.24
CA GLY A 30 -37.12 -35.62 8.46
C GLY A 30 -36.34 -35.48 7.16
N SER A 31 -37.07 -35.41 6.04
CA SER A 31 -36.56 -35.46 4.66
C SER A 31 -35.24 -34.69 4.47
N ARG A 32 -34.11 -35.42 4.39
CA ARG A 32 -32.77 -34.87 4.13
C ARG A 32 -32.72 -34.00 2.87
N LEU A 33 -33.64 -34.25 1.94
CA LEU A 33 -33.81 -33.49 0.71
C LEU A 33 -34.29 -32.06 0.98
N GLN A 34 -35.16 -31.84 1.97
CA GLN A 34 -35.64 -30.50 2.33
C GLN A 34 -34.53 -29.62 2.86
N TYR A 35 -33.69 -30.13 3.77
CA TYR A 35 -32.54 -29.39 4.28
C TYR A 35 -31.53 -29.09 3.18
N PHE A 36 -31.23 -30.07 2.33
CA PHE A 36 -30.34 -29.86 1.20
C PHE A 36 -30.88 -28.78 0.24
N LEU A 37 -32.16 -28.85 -0.13
CA LEU A 37 -32.79 -27.88 -1.02
C LEU A 37 -32.83 -26.49 -0.40
N VAL A 38 -33.17 -26.36 0.88
CA VAL A 38 -33.17 -25.06 1.58
C VAL A 38 -31.77 -24.48 1.66
N SER A 39 -30.75 -25.27 2.03
CA SER A 39 -29.36 -24.80 2.07
C SER A 39 -28.83 -24.43 0.67
N PHE A 40 -29.09 -25.26 -0.34
CA PHE A 40 -28.69 -25.00 -1.72
C PHE A 40 -29.36 -23.74 -2.28
N LEU A 41 -30.68 -23.60 -2.09
CA LEU A 41 -31.42 -22.42 -2.53
C LEU A 41 -31.01 -21.16 -1.76
N SER A 42 -30.67 -21.27 -0.47
CA SER A 42 -30.18 -20.14 0.34
C SER A 42 -28.81 -19.67 -0.16
N ILE A 43 -27.89 -20.60 -0.45
CA ILE A 43 -26.57 -20.26 -1.01
C ILE A 43 -26.71 -19.71 -2.44
N LEU A 44 -27.60 -20.26 -3.25
CA LEU A 44 -27.88 -19.78 -4.59
C LEU A 44 -28.50 -18.36 -4.57
N ALA A 45 -29.44 -18.11 -3.67
CA ALA A 45 -30.05 -16.80 -3.46
C ALA A 45 -29.05 -15.78 -2.92
N LEU A 46 -28.17 -16.17 -1.99
CA LEU A 46 -27.03 -15.34 -1.55
C LEU A 46 -26.12 -15.00 -2.72
N ARG A 47 -25.71 -15.98 -3.53
CA ARG A 47 -24.91 -15.74 -4.74
C ARG A 47 -25.62 -14.81 -5.73
N TYR A 48 -26.92 -14.98 -5.94
CA TYR A 48 -27.67 -14.17 -6.90
C TYR A 48 -27.87 -12.73 -6.40
N ALA A 49 -28.20 -12.56 -5.11
CA ALA A 49 -28.29 -11.26 -4.46
C ALA A 49 -26.93 -10.55 -4.41
N SER A 50 -25.83 -11.29 -4.20
CA SER A 50 -24.47 -10.74 -4.27
C SER A 50 -24.02 -10.43 -5.70
N SER A 51 -24.52 -11.14 -6.72
CA SER A 51 -24.21 -10.85 -8.13
C SER A 51 -24.92 -9.60 -8.67
N THR A 52 -26.02 -9.17 -8.04
CA THR A 52 -26.68 -7.89 -8.36
C THR A 52 -26.05 -6.67 -7.69
N TYR A 53 -25.08 -6.85 -6.79
CA TYR A 53 -24.35 -5.74 -6.15
C TYR A 53 -23.08 -5.32 -6.90
N PHE A 54 -22.65 -6.06 -7.92
CA PHE A 54 -21.62 -5.63 -8.86
C PHE A 54 -22.26 -5.05 -10.12
N ALA A 55 -23.11 -4.04 -9.96
CA ALA A 55 -23.32 -3.08 -11.03
C ALA A 55 -22.02 -2.27 -11.13
N TYR A 56 -21.05 -2.77 -11.90
CA TYR A 56 -19.94 -1.96 -12.35
C TYR A 56 -20.55 -0.70 -12.97
N PRO A 57 -20.28 0.51 -12.47
CA PRO A 57 -20.52 1.67 -13.29
C PRO A 57 -19.75 1.43 -14.58
N ASN A 58 -20.44 1.51 -15.72
CA ASN A 58 -19.78 1.69 -17.01
C ASN A 58 -19.05 3.04 -16.91
N GLU A 59 -17.85 3.03 -16.32
CA GLU A 59 -16.90 4.09 -16.57
C GLU A 59 -16.57 4.01 -18.05
N ILE A 60 -16.83 5.13 -18.71
CA ILE A 60 -16.35 5.42 -20.05
C ILE A 60 -14.88 5.01 -20.07
N ILE A 61 -14.52 4.04 -20.91
CA ILE A 61 -13.13 3.63 -21.17
C ILE A 61 -12.39 4.87 -21.68
N SER A 62 -11.86 5.66 -20.76
CA SER A 62 -11.13 6.88 -21.03
C SER A 62 -9.69 6.50 -21.32
N GLY A 63 -9.44 6.05 -22.55
CA GLY A 63 -8.11 5.68 -23.02
C GLY A 63 -7.59 4.40 -22.37
N VAL A 64 -6.85 3.59 -23.13
CA VAL A 64 -6.00 2.56 -22.51
C VAL A 64 -4.98 3.30 -21.68
N CYS A 65 -5.04 3.14 -20.36
CA CYS A 65 -4.03 3.69 -19.48
C CYS A 65 -2.69 3.04 -19.84
N GLN A 66 -1.75 3.83 -20.36
CA GLN A 66 -0.42 3.34 -20.69
C GLN A 66 0.44 3.45 -19.44
N THR A 67 0.70 2.31 -18.82
CA THR A 67 1.66 2.22 -17.72
C THR A 67 3.03 1.79 -18.24
N HIS A 68 4.07 2.21 -17.52
CA HIS A 68 5.45 1.75 -17.68
C HIS A 68 5.85 0.69 -16.63
N ASP A 69 4.88 0.17 -15.87
CA ASP A 69 5.12 -0.87 -14.88
C ASP A 69 5.73 -2.13 -15.48
N GLN A 70 6.56 -2.77 -14.67
CA GLN A 70 7.16 -4.04 -15.00
C GLN A 70 6.46 -5.16 -14.22
N PRO A 71 6.38 -6.39 -14.77
CA PRO A 71 5.78 -7.52 -14.06
C PRO A 71 6.45 -7.80 -12.72
N ASN A 72 5.68 -8.30 -11.75
CA ASN A 72 6.16 -8.68 -10.43
C ASN A 72 7.16 -9.84 -10.53
N PRO A 73 8.46 -9.60 -10.26
CA PRO A 73 9.50 -10.60 -10.52
C PRO A 73 9.58 -11.68 -9.42
N ILE A 74 8.87 -11.52 -8.30
CA ILE A 74 8.98 -12.39 -7.13
C ILE A 74 7.68 -13.14 -6.79
N ALA A 75 6.60 -12.91 -7.55
CA ALA A 75 5.31 -13.56 -7.35
C ALA A 75 5.40 -15.10 -7.19
N ALA A 76 6.22 -15.75 -8.02
CA ALA A 76 6.40 -17.20 -7.99
C ALA A 76 7.31 -17.69 -6.85
N LEU A 77 8.17 -16.82 -6.31
CA LEU A 77 9.09 -17.15 -5.21
C LEU A 77 8.38 -17.13 -3.85
N PHE A 78 7.34 -16.31 -3.71
CA PHE A 78 6.57 -16.14 -2.48
C PHE A 78 5.07 -16.36 -2.72
N PRO A 79 4.65 -17.57 -3.14
CA PRO A 79 3.27 -17.83 -3.56
C PRO A 79 2.24 -17.69 -2.42
N ASN A 80 2.68 -17.69 -1.16
CA ASN A 80 1.82 -17.59 0.02
C ASN A 80 1.88 -16.22 0.71
N ASN A 81 2.72 -15.29 0.23
CA ASN A 81 2.80 -13.94 0.76
C ASN A 81 2.03 -12.97 -0.12
N ALA A 82 1.71 -11.81 0.44
CA ALA A 82 1.35 -10.68 -0.38
C ALA A 82 2.61 -10.14 -1.08
N THR A 83 2.56 -9.99 -2.40
CA THR A 83 3.67 -9.46 -3.21
C THR A 83 3.15 -8.59 -4.33
N GLY A 84 3.93 -7.61 -4.75
CA GLY A 84 3.65 -6.79 -5.93
C GLY A 84 4.87 -5.95 -6.27
N THR A 85 4.67 -4.92 -7.08
CA THR A 85 5.65 -3.87 -7.32
C THR A 85 5.08 -2.51 -6.93
N LEU A 86 5.97 -1.58 -6.59
CA LEU A 86 5.62 -0.25 -6.10
C LEU A 86 6.37 0.77 -6.93
N ASN A 87 5.67 1.29 -7.93
CA ASN A 87 6.26 2.12 -8.95
C ASN A 87 5.94 3.60 -8.71
N GLY A 88 6.94 4.43 -8.44
CA GLY A 88 6.70 5.86 -8.29
C GLY A 88 7.81 6.60 -7.57
N THR A 89 7.44 7.62 -6.80
CA THR A 89 8.39 8.54 -6.16
C THR A 89 8.32 8.46 -4.63
N VAL A 90 9.49 8.33 -4.00
CA VAL A 90 9.70 8.39 -2.56
C VAL A 90 10.57 9.59 -2.23
N VAL A 91 10.08 10.52 -1.41
CA VAL A 91 10.71 11.83 -1.18
C VAL A 91 10.95 12.05 0.29
N ILE A 92 12.11 12.61 0.63
CA ILE A 92 12.41 13.07 1.98
C ILE A 92 12.02 14.55 2.08
N ILE A 93 11.16 14.85 3.04
CA ILE A 93 10.65 16.19 3.34
C ILE A 93 11.17 16.58 4.73
N PRO A 94 12.26 17.36 4.80
CA PRO A 94 12.71 17.92 6.07
C PRO A 94 11.64 18.85 6.64
N ILE A 95 11.07 18.47 7.78
CA ILE A 95 10.20 19.32 8.59
C ILE A 95 10.90 19.66 9.92
N SER A 96 10.52 20.75 10.58
CA SER A 96 11.09 21.03 11.90
C SER A 96 10.69 19.94 12.89
N LEU A 97 11.59 19.61 13.82
CA LEU A 97 11.27 18.70 14.92
C LEU A 97 10.10 19.21 15.76
N GLU A 98 9.95 20.52 15.89
CA GLU A 98 8.79 21.14 16.53
C GLU A 98 7.48 20.78 15.82
N LEU A 99 7.43 20.90 14.49
CA LEU A 99 6.27 20.49 13.71
C LEU A 99 6.05 18.98 13.80
N ALA A 100 7.11 18.17 13.71
CA ALA A 100 7.01 16.72 13.86
C ALA A 100 6.42 16.34 15.24
N ARG A 101 6.84 17.02 16.31
CA ARG A 101 6.33 16.78 17.67
C ARG A 101 4.90 17.29 17.88
N SER A 102 4.43 18.30 17.14
CA SER A 102 3.06 18.77 17.24
C SER A 102 2.05 17.86 16.55
N ILE A 103 2.47 17.10 15.53
CA ILE A 103 1.60 16.22 14.73
C ILE A 103 1.73 14.73 15.06
N ILE A 104 2.92 14.25 15.47
CA ILE A 104 3.12 12.85 15.84
C ILE A 104 2.57 12.64 17.26
N PRO A 105 1.75 11.59 17.50
CA PRO A 105 1.21 11.32 18.81
C PRO A 105 2.30 11.24 19.88
N SER A 106 2.09 11.96 20.99
CA SER A 106 3.11 12.21 22.02
C SER A 106 3.71 10.95 22.64
N GLN A 107 2.98 9.83 22.63
CA GLN A 107 3.45 8.54 23.12
C GLN A 107 4.55 7.93 22.24
N TYR A 108 4.69 8.33 20.98
CA TYR A 108 5.72 7.84 20.06
C TYR A 108 6.90 8.79 20.05
N ARG A 109 8.03 8.36 20.63
CA ARG A 109 9.25 9.17 20.65
C ARG A 109 9.94 9.15 19.29
N ILE A 110 10.48 10.28 18.83
CA ILE A 110 11.38 10.33 17.67
C ILE A 110 12.77 9.85 18.10
N LEU A 111 13.31 8.89 17.35
CA LEU A 111 14.66 8.36 17.50
C LEU A 111 15.63 9.18 16.65
N GLU A 112 16.00 10.38 17.10
CA GLU A 112 16.90 11.26 16.34
C GLU A 112 18.24 10.61 15.99
N HIS A 113 18.80 9.85 16.93
CA HIS A 113 20.05 9.13 16.72
C HIS A 113 19.95 8.16 15.54
N ALA A 114 18.80 7.50 15.33
CA ALA A 114 18.66 6.47 14.32
C ALA A 114 18.81 7.02 12.89
N TYR A 115 18.20 8.17 12.58
CA TYR A 115 18.37 8.78 11.26
C TYR A 115 19.66 9.60 11.13
N ARG A 116 20.15 10.20 12.23
CA ARG A 116 21.44 10.92 12.21
C ARG A 116 22.63 9.98 12.07
N ASP A 117 22.55 8.74 12.56
CA ASP A 117 23.58 7.73 12.32
C ASP A 117 23.67 7.34 10.83
N LEU A 118 22.54 7.38 10.12
CA LEU A 118 22.48 7.09 8.67
C LEU A 118 22.89 8.30 7.83
N VAL A 119 22.51 9.51 8.25
CA VAL A 119 22.81 10.77 7.58
C VAL A 119 23.27 11.81 8.62
N PRO A 120 24.56 11.81 9.02
CA PRO A 120 25.07 12.73 10.03
C PRO A 120 24.95 14.21 9.66
N SER A 121 24.90 14.51 8.36
CA SER A 121 24.69 15.84 7.80
C SER A 121 23.22 16.27 7.72
N PHE A 122 22.27 15.45 8.20
CA PHE A 122 20.86 15.82 8.19
C PHE A 122 20.66 17.11 9.00
N PRO A 123 19.93 18.11 8.47
CA PRO A 123 19.89 19.44 9.09
C PRO A 123 19.53 19.41 10.58
N GLU A 124 20.22 20.23 11.36
CA GLU A 124 19.95 20.39 12.78
C GLU A 124 18.51 20.89 13.00
N GLY A 125 17.84 20.39 14.04
CA GLY A 125 16.46 20.76 14.32
C GLY A 125 15.41 20.22 13.34
N MET A 126 15.80 19.41 12.34
CA MET A 126 14.88 18.83 11.35
C MET A 126 14.67 17.33 11.54
N TYR A 127 13.52 16.87 11.04
CA TYR A 127 13.05 15.49 11.01
C TYR A 127 12.71 15.05 9.57
N PRO A 128 13.08 13.83 9.15
CA PRO A 128 12.82 13.32 7.80
C PRO A 128 11.40 12.74 7.67
N ALA A 129 10.40 13.58 7.46
CA ALA A 129 9.10 13.09 6.97
C ALA A 129 9.25 12.53 5.55
N VAL A 130 8.43 11.57 5.17
CA VAL A 130 8.56 10.86 3.89
C VAL A 130 7.26 10.94 3.13
N LEU A 131 7.29 11.46 1.90
CA LEU A 131 6.20 11.24 0.96
C LEU A 131 6.46 9.94 0.20
N GLN A 132 5.43 9.11 0.11
CA GLN A 132 5.35 8.07 -0.91
C GLN A 132 4.19 8.36 -1.83
N ALA A 133 4.43 8.39 -3.14
CA ALA A 133 3.43 8.53 -4.19
C ALA A 133 3.68 7.44 -5.23
N LEU A 134 2.88 6.39 -5.17
CA LEU A 134 3.19 5.08 -5.77
C LEU A 134 1.98 4.53 -6.51
N HIS A 135 2.27 3.77 -7.56
CA HIS A 135 1.36 2.88 -8.22
C HIS A 135 1.71 1.44 -7.80
N ASP A 136 0.76 0.77 -7.16
CA ASP A 136 0.86 -0.61 -6.70
C ASP A 136 0.39 -1.51 -7.84
N HIS A 137 1.30 -2.30 -8.41
CA HIS A 137 1.09 -3.10 -9.62
C HIS A 137 1.34 -4.59 -9.38
N GLU A 138 0.55 -5.44 -10.07
CA GLU A 138 0.60 -6.90 -9.96
C GLU A 138 0.60 -7.40 -8.52
N VAL A 139 -0.18 -6.72 -7.68
CA VAL A 139 -0.36 -7.12 -6.29
C VAL A 139 -1.14 -8.43 -6.25
N GLN A 140 -0.57 -9.41 -5.58
CA GLN A 140 -1.21 -10.67 -5.29
C GLN A 140 -1.14 -10.95 -3.79
N ALA A 141 -2.19 -11.56 -3.25
CA ALA A 141 -2.22 -12.03 -1.87
C ALA A 141 -3.09 -13.29 -1.79
N PHE A 142 -2.59 -14.35 -1.14
CA PHE A 142 -3.34 -15.58 -0.89
C PHE A 142 -4.00 -16.20 -2.15
N GLY A 143 -3.32 -16.11 -3.30
CA GLY A 143 -3.81 -16.62 -4.58
C GLY A 143 -4.81 -15.72 -5.33
N TYR A 144 -5.09 -14.52 -4.81
CA TYR A 144 -5.91 -13.52 -5.48
C TYR A 144 -5.04 -12.39 -6.04
N LYS A 145 -5.33 -11.93 -7.25
CA LYS A 145 -4.79 -10.68 -7.78
C LYS A 145 -5.67 -9.52 -7.34
N ILE A 146 -5.05 -8.49 -6.76
CA ILE A 146 -5.68 -7.21 -6.45
C ILE A 146 -5.49 -6.32 -7.69
N PRO A 147 -6.56 -5.68 -8.23
CA PRO A 147 -6.41 -4.76 -9.35
C PRO A 147 -5.44 -3.64 -9.01
N ASP A 148 -4.64 -3.21 -9.99
CA ASP A 148 -3.64 -2.16 -9.80
C ASP A 148 -4.28 -0.87 -9.28
N PHE A 149 -3.62 -0.22 -8.32
CA PHE A 149 -4.13 0.98 -7.69
C PHE A 149 -3.01 1.95 -7.34
N SER A 150 -3.35 3.22 -7.30
CA SER A 150 -2.44 4.28 -6.88
C SER A 150 -2.68 4.69 -5.42
N ARG A 151 -1.62 5.07 -4.72
CA ARG A 151 -1.65 5.62 -3.36
C ARG A 151 -0.64 6.74 -3.14
N ALA A 152 -0.99 7.70 -2.27
CA ALA A 152 -0.09 8.76 -1.87
C ALA A 152 -0.30 9.17 -0.41
N GLY A 153 0.78 9.40 0.34
CA GLY A 153 0.69 9.78 1.75
C GLY A 153 2.01 10.21 2.35
N ILE A 154 1.93 10.90 3.49
CA ILE A 154 3.10 11.28 4.30
C ILE A 154 3.24 10.31 5.46
N GLU A 155 4.42 9.70 5.55
CA GLU A 155 4.82 8.79 6.62
C GLU A 155 5.88 9.43 7.50
N PHE A 156 5.89 9.02 8.76
CA PHE A 156 6.76 9.53 9.81
C PHE A 156 7.63 8.38 10.36
N PRO A 157 8.82 8.12 9.79
CA PRO A 157 9.74 7.05 10.22
C PRO A 157 10.54 7.35 11.50
N PHE A 158 11.34 6.40 11.96
CA PHE A 158 12.23 6.54 13.13
C PHE A 158 11.47 6.83 14.43
N LEU A 159 10.34 6.17 14.62
CA LEU A 159 9.53 6.27 15.83
C LEU A 159 9.73 5.06 16.75
N ASP A 160 9.81 5.34 18.04
CA ASP A 160 9.89 4.37 19.11
C ASP A 160 8.49 3.98 19.56
N LEU A 161 7.89 3.02 18.86
CA LEU A 161 6.57 2.48 19.23
C LEU A 161 6.65 1.62 20.51
N LEU A 162 7.77 0.93 20.72
CA LEU A 162 7.94 -0.07 21.78
C LEU A 162 8.57 0.48 23.07
N GLY A 163 9.03 1.73 23.07
CA GLY A 163 9.70 2.36 24.19
C GLY A 163 11.09 1.80 24.49
N ASP A 164 11.75 1.18 23.50
CA ASP A 164 13.04 0.50 23.70
C ASP A 164 14.25 1.30 23.22
N ASN A 165 14.04 2.51 22.71
CA ASN A 165 15.08 3.41 22.22
C ASN A 165 15.91 2.87 21.05
N THR A 166 15.48 1.82 20.36
CA THR A 166 16.30 1.18 19.32
C THR A 166 15.51 0.75 18.09
N THR A 167 14.31 0.21 18.27
CA THR A 167 13.49 -0.32 17.18
C THR A 167 12.76 0.81 16.49
N SER A 168 13.05 1.04 15.20
CA SER A 168 12.43 2.10 14.42
C SER A 168 11.19 1.61 13.68
N PHE A 169 10.09 2.30 13.90
CA PHE A 169 8.83 2.14 13.17
C PHE A 169 8.52 3.39 12.36
N LYS A 170 7.63 3.26 11.38
CA LYS A 170 7.05 4.41 10.67
C LYS A 170 5.55 4.51 10.89
N TRP A 171 5.11 5.71 11.25
CA TRP A 171 3.70 6.02 11.42
C TRP A 171 3.10 6.54 10.13
N ALA A 172 2.03 5.91 9.66
CA ALA A 172 1.31 6.27 8.43
C ALA A 172 -0.14 6.66 8.80
N PRO A 173 -0.38 7.92 9.23
CA PRO A 173 -1.69 8.33 9.74
C PRO A 173 -2.78 8.43 8.69
N SER A 174 -2.42 8.76 7.46
CA SER A 174 -3.37 9.09 6.41
C SER A 174 -2.82 8.74 5.04
N LEU A 175 -3.73 8.31 4.16
CA LEU A 175 -3.38 7.80 2.85
C LEU A 175 -4.47 8.16 1.84
N LEU A 176 -4.10 8.80 0.73
CA LEU A 176 -4.97 8.84 -0.45
C LEU A 176 -4.79 7.53 -1.20
N MET A 177 -5.88 6.92 -1.65
CA MET A 177 -5.85 5.69 -2.41
C MET A 177 -6.94 5.68 -3.48
N SER A 178 -6.68 5.01 -4.60
CA SER A 178 -7.58 5.00 -5.76
C SER A 178 -8.99 4.57 -5.37
N ALA A 179 -9.98 5.39 -5.73
CA ALA A 179 -11.39 5.05 -5.53
C ALA A 179 -11.76 3.75 -6.29
N GLY A 180 -12.77 3.02 -5.82
CA GLY A 180 -13.24 1.77 -6.43
C GLY A 180 -12.38 0.53 -6.14
N HIS A 181 -11.30 0.66 -5.36
CA HIS A 181 -10.40 -0.43 -4.98
C HIS A 181 -10.67 -0.90 -3.55
N GLU A 182 -11.90 -1.38 -3.29
CA GLU A 182 -12.42 -1.61 -1.94
C GLU A 182 -11.58 -2.56 -1.08
N ILE A 183 -10.94 -3.56 -1.70
CA ILE A 183 -10.05 -4.48 -0.98
C ILE A 183 -8.81 -3.74 -0.43
N ALA A 184 -8.19 -2.90 -1.27
CA ALA A 184 -7.01 -2.13 -0.88
C ALA A 184 -7.38 -1.04 0.15
N LEU A 185 -8.50 -0.32 -0.08
CA LEU A 185 -9.01 0.68 0.84
C LEU A 185 -9.25 0.08 2.23
N LYS A 186 -9.96 -1.06 2.27
CA LYS A 186 -10.24 -1.76 3.53
C LYS A 186 -8.98 -2.29 4.20
N GLY A 187 -8.04 -2.85 3.44
CA GLY A 187 -6.77 -3.34 3.98
C GLY A 187 -5.99 -2.24 4.70
N ALA A 188 -5.89 -1.05 4.11
CA ALA A 188 -5.21 0.09 4.74
C ALA A 188 -5.96 0.62 5.97
N MET A 189 -7.30 0.67 5.94
CA MET A 189 -8.13 1.09 7.08
C MET A 189 -8.02 0.15 8.28
N ASP A 190 -7.77 -1.14 8.06
CA ASP A 190 -7.69 -2.13 9.15
C ASP A 190 -6.49 -1.94 10.08
N TYR A 191 -5.46 -1.22 9.64
CA TYR A 191 -4.34 -0.77 10.49
C TYR A 191 -4.64 0.51 11.28
N GLY A 192 -5.83 1.11 11.08
CA GLY A 192 -6.23 2.39 11.67
C GLY A 192 -5.83 3.62 10.85
N THR A 193 -5.37 3.44 9.61
CA THR A 193 -5.03 4.54 8.70
C THR A 193 -6.30 5.28 8.30
N ASN A 194 -6.26 6.61 8.32
CA ASN A 194 -7.32 7.42 7.75
C ASN A 194 -7.20 7.45 6.21
N VAL A 195 -8.02 6.64 5.53
CA VAL A 195 -7.92 6.45 4.07
C VAL A 195 -8.93 7.31 3.34
N PHE A 196 -8.44 8.06 2.35
CA PHE A 196 -9.25 8.91 1.48
C PHE A 196 -9.35 8.27 0.09
N ALA A 197 -10.54 7.81 -0.28
CA ALA A 197 -10.82 7.40 -1.67
C ALA A 197 -10.63 8.61 -2.60
N SER A 198 -9.79 8.44 -3.61
CA SER A 198 -9.22 9.55 -4.38
C SER A 198 -9.09 9.24 -5.87
N VAL A 199 -9.10 10.30 -6.66
CA VAL A 199 -8.78 10.27 -8.09
C VAL A 199 -7.31 10.67 -8.26
N PHE A 200 -6.58 9.90 -9.05
CA PHE A 200 -5.17 10.13 -9.35
C PHE A 200 -5.00 10.66 -10.76
N ASP A 201 -4.06 11.59 -10.92
CA ASP A 201 -3.65 12.12 -12.21
C ASP A 201 -2.12 12.20 -12.25
N PRO A 202 -1.46 11.41 -13.12
CA PRO A 202 -2.05 10.34 -13.95
C PRO A 202 -2.62 9.16 -13.13
N PRO A 203 -3.60 8.41 -13.68
CA PRO A 203 -4.24 7.32 -12.95
C PRO A 203 -3.36 6.07 -12.76
N CYS A 204 -2.53 5.72 -13.75
CA CYS A 204 -1.69 4.50 -13.71
C CYS A 204 -0.22 4.70 -14.13
N ASP A 205 0.24 5.92 -14.38
CA ASP A 205 1.63 6.16 -14.80
C ASP A 205 2.31 7.13 -13.85
N ALA A 206 2.92 6.64 -12.77
CA ALA A 206 3.58 7.51 -11.78
C ALA A 206 4.75 8.36 -12.35
N TYR A 207 5.07 8.23 -13.65
CA TYR A 207 6.20 8.86 -14.34
C TYR A 207 5.79 9.86 -15.40
N GLN A 208 4.48 10.08 -15.63
CA GLN A 208 4.02 10.85 -16.78
C GLN A 208 4.67 12.24 -16.80
N SER A 209 5.42 12.50 -17.89
CA SER A 209 6.02 13.81 -18.12
C SER A 209 4.93 14.87 -18.26
N THR A 210 5.16 16.05 -17.68
CA THR A 210 4.23 17.16 -17.83
C THR A 210 4.09 17.53 -19.31
N PRO A 211 2.88 17.90 -19.77
CA PRO A 211 2.67 18.39 -21.14
C PRO A 211 3.39 19.72 -21.47
N SER A 212 4.15 20.29 -20.53
CA SER A 212 4.77 21.62 -20.64
C SER A 212 6.25 21.57 -21.05
N LYS A 213 6.87 22.73 -21.26
CA LYS A 213 8.14 22.93 -21.99
C LYS A 213 9.35 22.11 -21.54
N ASP A 214 9.36 21.55 -20.33
CA ASP A 214 10.42 20.64 -19.85
C ASP A 214 9.88 19.21 -19.77
N ALA A 215 10.01 18.47 -20.86
CA ALA A 215 9.62 17.06 -20.98
C ALA A 215 10.33 16.11 -19.98
N SER A 216 11.30 16.63 -19.21
CA SER A 216 12.04 15.94 -18.15
C SER A 216 11.39 16.02 -16.76
N THR A 217 10.27 16.74 -16.63
CA THR A 217 9.57 16.90 -15.34
C THR A 217 8.36 15.98 -15.30
N ALA A 218 8.25 15.15 -14.27
CA ALA A 218 7.10 14.31 -13.98
C ALA A 218 6.17 14.99 -12.96
N TYR A 219 4.87 14.83 -13.17
CA TYR A 219 3.83 15.28 -12.25
C TYR A 219 3.03 14.09 -11.75
N TYR A 220 2.62 14.15 -10.48
CA TYR A 220 1.71 13.18 -9.92
C TYR A 220 0.82 13.84 -8.89
N SER A 221 -0.48 13.56 -8.94
CA SER A 221 -1.43 14.10 -7.99
C SER A 221 -2.52 13.13 -7.60
N ALA A 222 -3.09 13.39 -6.44
CA ALA A 222 -4.20 12.68 -5.86
C ALA A 222 -5.13 13.69 -5.21
N LYS A 223 -6.43 13.54 -5.44
CA LYS A 223 -7.45 14.36 -4.79
C LYS A 223 -8.62 13.49 -4.34
N SER A 224 -8.98 13.61 -3.07
CA SER A 224 -10.17 12.97 -2.52
C SER A 224 -11.45 13.57 -3.11
N SER A 225 -12.47 12.73 -3.29
CA SER A 225 -13.79 13.15 -3.76
C SER A 225 -14.65 13.87 -2.70
N GLU A 226 -14.20 13.93 -1.43
CA GLU A 226 -14.96 14.50 -0.32
C GLU A 226 -14.79 16.03 -0.13
N VAL A 227 -15.71 16.67 0.60
CA VAL A 227 -15.67 18.11 0.89
C VAL A 227 -14.54 18.43 1.88
N GLY A 228 -13.69 19.42 1.57
CA GLY A 228 -12.42 19.64 2.29
C GLY A 228 -11.27 18.76 1.76
N ALA A 229 -11.50 18.10 0.62
CA ALA A 229 -10.68 17.12 -0.09
C ALA A 229 -9.20 17.10 0.31
N ALA A 230 -8.82 16.00 0.95
CA ALA A 230 -7.42 15.65 1.07
C ALA A 230 -6.78 15.63 -0.33
N SER A 231 -5.56 16.15 -0.46
CA SER A 231 -4.85 16.16 -1.73
C SER A 231 -3.34 16.09 -1.56
N VAL A 232 -2.69 15.48 -2.54
CA VAL A 232 -1.23 15.49 -2.72
C VAL A 232 -0.96 15.89 -4.17
N SER A 233 0.05 16.71 -4.39
CA SER A 233 0.60 16.97 -5.72
C SER A 233 2.12 17.08 -5.65
N THR A 234 2.77 16.57 -6.68
CA THR A 234 4.22 16.56 -6.80
C THR A 234 4.64 17.04 -8.18
N LEU A 235 5.84 17.62 -8.23
CA LEU A 235 6.48 18.01 -9.48
C LEU A 235 7.98 17.77 -9.33
N PHE A 236 8.54 16.85 -10.12
CA PHE A 236 9.90 16.38 -9.97
C PHE A 236 10.62 16.29 -11.30
N SER A 237 11.90 16.71 -11.32
CA SER A 237 12.80 16.49 -12.45
C SER A 237 13.96 15.61 -12.00
N SER A 238 14.49 14.78 -12.92
CA SER A 238 15.69 14.00 -12.64
C SER A 238 16.87 14.91 -12.31
N THR A 239 17.71 14.50 -11.38
CA THR A 239 18.93 15.20 -10.98
C THR A 239 20.05 14.20 -10.73
N GLN A 240 21.30 14.66 -10.76
CA GLN A 240 22.46 13.85 -10.39
C GLN A 240 22.88 14.07 -8.94
N ASP A 241 22.30 15.06 -8.27
CA ASP A 241 22.63 15.43 -6.90
C ASP A 241 21.62 14.85 -5.91
N SER A 242 22.09 14.18 -4.86
CA SER A 242 21.26 13.84 -3.69
C SER A 242 22.10 13.98 -2.42
N PRO A 243 21.59 14.66 -1.37
CA PRO A 243 22.23 14.63 -0.07
C PRO A 243 22.00 13.30 0.68
N PHE A 244 21.18 12.40 0.14
CA PHE A 244 20.72 11.19 0.82
C PHE A 244 21.19 9.92 0.09
N PRO A 245 21.90 9.00 0.78
CA PRO A 245 22.34 7.74 0.17
C PRO A 245 21.16 6.76 0.02
N LEU A 246 21.26 5.83 -0.93
CA LEU A 246 20.25 4.78 -1.13
C LEU A 246 20.00 3.95 0.15
N SER A 247 21.03 3.74 0.99
CA SER A 247 20.88 3.05 2.28
C SER A 247 19.90 3.73 3.23
N PHE A 248 19.76 5.06 3.15
CA PHE A 248 18.79 5.80 3.95
C PHE A 248 17.36 5.51 3.50
N PHE A 249 17.13 5.49 2.17
CA PHE A 249 15.84 5.10 1.59
C PHE A 249 15.46 3.67 1.96
N LYS A 250 16.37 2.72 1.73
CA LYS A 250 16.16 1.30 2.10
C LYS A 250 15.73 1.15 3.55
N ASN A 251 16.39 1.89 4.46
CA ASN A 251 16.10 1.81 5.87
C ASN A 251 14.66 2.21 6.19
N PHE A 252 14.26 3.45 5.86
CA PHE A 252 12.93 3.90 6.27
C PHE A 252 11.80 3.24 5.48
N THR A 253 12.02 2.85 4.22
CA THR A 253 10.96 2.19 3.46
C THR A 253 10.65 0.80 3.98
N ASN A 254 11.65 0.12 4.56
CA ASN A 254 11.51 -1.22 5.14
C ASN A 254 11.21 -1.20 6.65
N GLN A 255 11.06 -0.03 7.29
CA GLN A 255 10.58 0.02 8.68
C GLN A 255 9.13 -0.51 8.78
N PRO A 256 8.77 -1.25 9.84
CA PRO A 256 7.39 -1.68 10.06
C PRO A 256 6.47 -0.46 10.17
N THR A 257 5.35 -0.53 9.45
CA THR A 257 4.34 0.52 9.37
C THR A 257 3.26 0.30 10.41
N PHE A 258 2.79 1.38 11.04
CA PHE A 258 1.60 1.35 11.88
C PHE A 258 0.80 2.65 11.74
N ALA A 259 -0.48 2.63 12.10
CA ALA A 259 -1.29 3.84 12.25
C ALA A 259 -1.84 3.98 13.68
N ASP A 260 -2.54 2.97 14.19
CA ASP A 260 -3.10 2.99 15.55
C ASP A 260 -2.19 2.38 16.63
N GLY A 261 -1.10 1.73 16.22
CA GLY A 261 -0.10 1.11 17.10
C GLY A 261 -0.48 -0.28 17.64
N LYS A 262 -1.60 -0.88 17.18
CA LYS A 262 -2.03 -2.22 17.62
C LYS A 262 -1.46 -3.34 16.76
N THR A 263 -1.49 -3.15 15.45
CA THR A 263 -0.97 -4.08 14.46
C THR A 263 -0.03 -3.36 13.54
N CYS A 264 1.04 -4.04 13.16
CA CYS A 264 2.05 -3.53 12.26
C CYS A 264 1.98 -4.27 10.93
N ASP A 265 2.15 -3.52 9.86
CA ASP A 265 2.45 -4.04 8.55
C ASP A 265 3.97 -4.08 8.34
N ASN A 266 4.46 -5.15 7.72
CA ASN A 266 5.86 -5.28 7.33
C ASN A 266 5.98 -5.57 5.84
N MET A 267 5.95 -4.47 5.08
CA MET A 267 6.22 -4.43 3.65
C MET A 267 7.73 -4.26 3.39
N ILE A 268 8.40 -5.38 3.12
CA ILE A 268 9.83 -5.44 2.81
C ILE A 268 10.02 -5.17 1.32
N ARG A 269 10.69 -4.07 0.97
CA ARG A 269 11.05 -3.74 -0.42
C ARG A 269 12.41 -4.29 -0.80
N LEU A 270 12.47 -4.83 -2.01
CA LEU A 270 13.67 -5.37 -2.62
C LEU A 270 14.23 -4.39 -3.66
N TYR A 271 15.50 -4.04 -3.48
CA TYR A 271 16.20 -3.03 -4.29
C TYR A 271 17.19 -3.62 -5.31
N ASN A 272 17.16 -4.93 -5.49
CA ASN A 272 18.09 -5.69 -6.35
C ASN A 272 17.35 -6.64 -7.31
N THR A 273 16.12 -6.29 -7.69
CA THR A 273 15.30 -7.09 -8.60
C THR A 273 15.33 -6.50 -10.02
N SER A 274 14.74 -7.19 -11.00
CA SER A 274 14.67 -6.71 -12.39
C SER A 274 13.91 -5.40 -12.57
N VAL A 275 13.08 -5.02 -11.59
CA VAL A 275 12.31 -3.77 -11.63
C VAL A 275 13.08 -2.56 -11.07
N THR A 276 14.15 -2.77 -10.31
CA THR A 276 15.05 -1.72 -9.78
C THR A 276 16.46 -1.72 -10.41
N THR A 277 16.77 -2.72 -11.23
CA THR A 277 18.11 -2.89 -11.84
C THR A 277 18.05 -2.62 -13.34
N SER A 278 19.21 -2.43 -13.97
CA SER A 278 19.30 -2.10 -15.41
C SER A 278 18.39 -3.01 -16.27
N PRO A 279 17.52 -2.44 -17.14
CA PRO A 279 17.45 -1.04 -17.54
C PRO A 279 16.63 -0.10 -16.63
N ASN A 280 15.87 -0.64 -15.67
CA ASN A 280 14.92 0.08 -14.79
C ASN A 280 15.62 0.65 -13.54
N GLN A 281 16.68 1.42 -13.75
CA GLN A 281 17.52 1.90 -12.64
C GLN A 281 16.79 2.94 -11.79
N ILE A 282 17.15 2.99 -10.51
CA ILE A 282 16.71 4.02 -9.58
C ILE A 282 17.21 5.39 -10.05
N GLU A 283 16.31 6.36 -10.15
CA GLU A 283 16.64 7.73 -10.51
C GLU A 283 16.54 8.67 -9.31
N THR A 284 17.51 9.56 -9.16
CA THR A 284 17.42 10.66 -8.20
C THR A 284 16.58 11.78 -8.79
N VAL A 285 15.67 12.35 -7.98
CA VAL A 285 14.82 13.46 -8.38
C VAL A 285 14.88 14.62 -7.39
N ARG A 286 14.64 15.83 -7.89
CA ARG A 286 14.48 17.05 -7.08
C ARG A 286 13.30 17.86 -7.56
N GLY A 287 12.55 18.44 -6.62
CA GLY A 287 11.29 19.07 -6.99
C GLY A 287 10.51 19.66 -5.83
N SER A 288 9.19 19.65 -5.97
CA SER A 288 8.26 20.20 -4.98
C SER A 288 7.17 19.21 -4.62
N VAL A 289 6.73 19.29 -3.37
CA VAL A 289 5.60 18.54 -2.82
C VAL A 289 4.63 19.54 -2.22
N LYS A 290 3.34 19.36 -2.51
CA LYS A 290 2.26 20.14 -1.93
C LYS A 290 1.19 19.18 -1.42
N VAL A 291 0.82 19.30 -0.15
CA VAL A 291 -0.15 18.41 0.50
C VAL A 291 -1.19 19.19 1.27
N ASN A 292 -2.40 18.67 1.30
CA ASN A 292 -3.47 19.04 2.20
C ASN A 292 -4.04 17.72 2.72
N ILE A 293 -3.47 17.16 3.78
CA ILE A 293 -3.89 15.86 4.32
C ILE A 293 -3.53 15.81 5.81
N PRO A 294 -4.36 15.19 6.67
CA PRO A 294 -3.98 14.96 8.06
C PRO A 294 -2.66 14.19 8.17
N PRO A 295 -1.86 14.43 9.22
CA PRO A 295 -2.18 15.19 10.42
C PRO A 295 -1.91 16.70 10.31
N PHE A 296 -1.54 17.20 9.13
CA PHE A 296 -1.39 18.65 8.93
C PHE A 296 -2.78 19.32 8.98
N SER A 297 -2.89 20.39 9.77
CA SER A 297 -4.13 21.18 9.88
C SER A 297 -4.40 22.03 8.65
N ASP A 298 -3.33 22.42 7.97
CA ASP A 298 -3.32 23.36 6.86
C ASP A 298 -2.49 22.81 5.70
N GLU A 299 -2.76 23.31 4.51
CA GLU A 299 -1.98 23.00 3.32
C GLU A 299 -0.50 23.33 3.55
N GLN A 300 0.38 22.37 3.20
CA GLN A 300 1.82 22.51 3.29
C GLN A 300 2.45 22.42 1.89
N GLU A 301 3.52 23.16 1.69
CA GLU A 301 4.31 23.12 0.45
C GLU A 301 5.80 23.13 0.77
N TRP A 302 6.54 22.20 0.16
CA TRP A 302 7.99 22.12 0.24
C TRP A 302 8.60 22.15 -1.16
N LYS A 303 9.67 22.93 -1.32
CA LYS A 303 10.39 23.09 -2.60
C LYS A 303 11.84 22.69 -2.46
N GLY A 304 12.41 22.20 -3.55
CA GLY A 304 13.81 21.76 -3.61
C GLY A 304 14.09 20.50 -2.78
N VAL A 305 13.05 19.70 -2.50
CA VAL A 305 13.17 18.42 -1.79
C VAL A 305 13.70 17.34 -2.72
N TYR A 306 14.37 16.34 -2.15
CA TYR A 306 15.04 15.26 -2.88
C TYR A 306 14.34 13.93 -2.62
N GLY A 307 14.34 13.08 -3.65
CA GLY A 307 13.75 11.76 -3.58
C GLY A 307 14.37 10.79 -4.56
N LEU A 308 13.85 9.57 -4.54
CA LEU A 308 14.10 8.54 -5.53
C LEU A 308 12.83 8.25 -6.30
N ARG A 309 13.00 8.06 -7.60
CA ARG A 309 12.00 7.55 -8.50
C ARG A 309 12.42 6.14 -8.92
N MET A 310 11.59 5.15 -8.59
CA MET A 310 11.95 3.74 -8.68
C MET A 310 10.72 2.82 -8.65
N ASP A 311 10.87 1.63 -9.22
CA ASP A 311 9.92 0.52 -9.04
C ASP A 311 10.54 -0.54 -8.12
N THR A 312 9.96 -0.78 -6.94
CA THR A 312 10.46 -1.82 -6.01
C THR A 312 9.48 -2.98 -5.88
N ALA A 313 9.95 -4.21 -6.12
CA ALA A 313 9.22 -5.40 -5.71
C ALA A 313 9.13 -5.48 -4.18
N PHE A 314 8.02 -6.00 -3.64
CA PHE A 314 7.83 -6.12 -2.20
C PHE A 314 7.27 -7.45 -1.74
N ILE A 315 7.58 -7.81 -0.51
CA ILE A 315 6.96 -8.89 0.25
C ILE A 315 6.27 -8.25 1.45
N GLU A 316 4.97 -8.48 1.60
CA GLU A 316 4.18 -7.90 2.67
C GLU A 316 3.73 -8.98 3.66
N ASN A 317 4.05 -8.75 4.94
CA ASN A 317 3.63 -9.58 6.06
C ASN A 317 2.62 -8.80 6.89
N ASN A 318 1.36 -9.14 6.68
CA ASN A 318 0.22 -8.39 7.18
C ASN A 318 -0.19 -8.79 8.61
N TYR A 319 -0.80 -7.85 9.34
CA TYR A 319 -1.45 -8.07 10.64
C TYR A 319 -0.54 -8.65 11.74
N LEU A 320 0.73 -8.27 11.74
CA LEU A 320 1.68 -8.76 12.73
C LEU A 320 1.59 -7.95 14.04
N PRO A 321 1.72 -8.58 15.21
CA PRO A 321 1.95 -7.86 16.46
C PRO A 321 3.18 -6.96 16.34
N CYS A 322 3.06 -5.68 16.66
CA CYS A 322 4.18 -4.75 16.56
C CYS A 322 5.39 -5.15 17.43
N GLU A 323 5.14 -5.85 18.54
CA GLU A 323 6.16 -6.38 19.44
C GLU A 323 7.10 -7.39 18.74
N ASP A 324 6.64 -8.10 17.72
CA ASP A 324 7.44 -9.10 16.99
C ASP A 324 8.61 -8.45 16.22
N PHE A 325 8.58 -7.13 16.05
CA PHE A 325 9.63 -6.36 15.40
C PHE A 325 10.68 -5.81 16.36
N ARG A 326 10.64 -6.14 17.65
CA ARG A 326 11.68 -5.68 18.59
C ARG A 326 13.08 -6.06 18.10
N GLY A 327 13.95 -5.07 17.95
CA GLY A 327 15.30 -5.21 17.42
C GLY A 327 15.40 -5.25 15.89
N TYR A 328 14.28 -5.12 15.17
CA TYR A 328 14.26 -5.01 13.72
C TYR A 328 14.90 -3.68 13.28
N SER A 329 15.81 -3.75 12.30
CA SER A 329 16.61 -2.59 11.88
C SER A 329 16.27 -2.06 10.48
N GLY A 330 15.49 -2.80 9.69
CA GLY A 330 15.14 -2.43 8.31
C GLY A 330 16.34 -2.30 7.36
N ARG A 331 17.49 -2.88 7.71
CA ARG A 331 18.76 -2.74 6.96
C ARG A 331 19.02 -3.86 5.95
N ASP A 332 18.28 -4.96 6.03
CA ASP A 332 18.46 -6.16 5.20
C ASP A 332 17.47 -6.23 4.03
#